data_AF-A0A955V7M2-F1
#
_entry.id   AF-A0A955V7M2-F1
#
_cell.length_a   1.000
_cell.length_b   1.000
_cell.length_c   1.000
_cell.angle_alpha   90.00
_cell.angle_beta   90.00
_cell.angle_gamma   90.00
#
_symmetry.space_group_name_H-M   'P 1'
#
loop_
_entity.id
_entity.type
_entity.pdbx_description
1 polymer ?
#
loop_
_entity_poly.entity_id
_entity_poly.type
_entity_poly.pdbx_seq_one_letter_code
_entity_poly.pdbx_strand_id
1 'polypeptide(L)'
;VDEDILRLGPGAYAVEIDLMQPIDPEGRPRVQTPPLNHLGLWIDDLRAAVAWLAEQGVRFTPGGIRPGAAGYDVCFIHPKGDDAAPRGGEGVLIELVQAPPEVIAALGG
;
A
#
# COMPACT_ATOMS: atom_id res chain seq x y z
N VAL A 1 7.69 -13.88 -4.37
CA VAL A 1 8.28 -12.67 -4.99
C VAL A 1 9.66 -12.56 -4.40
N ASP A 2 10.64 -12.14 -5.17
CA ASP A 2 11.93 -11.69 -4.66
C ASP A 2 11.93 -10.15 -4.71
N GLU A 3 12.30 -9.52 -3.60
CA GLU A 3 11.93 -8.15 -3.26
C GLU A 3 13.09 -7.45 -2.56
N ASP A 4 13.37 -6.21 -2.97
CA ASP A 4 14.39 -5.34 -2.38
C ASP A 4 13.87 -3.90 -2.34
N ILE A 5 14.20 -3.15 -1.28
CA ILE A 5 13.69 -1.80 -1.04
C ILE A 5 14.83 -0.80 -1.19
N LEU A 6 14.72 0.07 -2.20
CA LEU A 6 15.61 1.20 -2.37
C LEU A 6 15.04 2.44 -1.68
N ARG A 7 15.90 3.24 -1.04
CA ARG A 7 15.52 4.50 -0.41
C ARG A 7 16.16 5.68 -1.12
N LEU A 8 15.35 6.65 -1.52
CA LEU A 8 15.79 7.89 -2.16
C LEU A 8 15.55 9.09 -1.24
N GLY A 9 16.61 9.85 -0.96
CA GLY A 9 16.55 11.04 -0.13
C GLY A 9 16.72 10.79 1.38
N PRO A 10 16.92 11.85 2.18
CA PRO A 10 17.19 11.73 3.62
C PRO A 10 15.93 11.90 4.48
N GLY A 11 15.97 11.30 5.67
CA GLY A 11 15.01 11.57 6.75
C GLY A 11 13.56 11.17 6.42
N ALA A 12 12.61 11.87 7.02
CA ALA A 12 11.17 11.57 6.93
C ALA A 12 10.56 11.79 5.54
N TYR A 13 11.22 12.59 4.68
CA TYR A 13 10.79 12.84 3.31
C TYR A 13 11.35 11.82 2.30
N ALA A 14 12.08 10.81 2.77
CA ALA A 14 12.62 9.79 1.90
C ALA A 14 11.49 8.99 1.24
N VAL A 15 11.69 8.65 -0.02
CA VAL A 15 10.78 7.79 -0.79
C VAL A 15 11.39 6.40 -0.86
N GLU A 16 10.58 5.39 -0.60
CA GLU A 16 10.94 3.99 -0.77
C GLU A 16 10.44 3.48 -2.13
N ILE A 17 11.28 2.71 -2.81
CA ILE A 17 10.97 2.08 -4.09
C ILE A 17 11.13 0.58 -3.91
N ASP A 18 10.01 -0.13 -3.96
CA ASP A 18 9.99 -1.59 -3.90
C ASP A 18 10.30 -2.20 -5.27
N LEU A 19 11.44 -2.87 -5.36
CA LEU A 19 11.86 -3.62 -6.53
C LEU A 19 11.37 -5.06 -6.39
N MET A 20 10.33 -5.41 -7.15
CA MET A 20 9.72 -6.74 -7.09
C MET A 20 9.97 -7.53 -8.37
N GLN A 21 10.50 -8.74 -8.23
CA GLN A 21 10.60 -9.72 -9.31
C GLN A 21 9.82 -11.01 -9.01
N PRO A 22 9.06 -11.55 -9.98
CA PRO A 22 8.40 -12.83 -9.80
C PRO A 22 9.44 -13.96 -9.75
N ILE A 23 9.31 -14.86 -8.78
CA ILE A 23 10.14 -16.07 -8.71
C ILE A 23 9.80 -17.01 -9.89
N ASP A 24 8.52 -17.11 -10.21
CA ASP A 24 7.99 -17.79 -11.39
C ASP A 24 7.24 -16.75 -12.25
N PRO A 25 7.70 -16.46 -13.48
CA PRO A 25 7.06 -15.50 -14.39
C PRO A 25 5.58 -15.80 -14.69
N GLU A 26 5.16 -17.07 -14.65
CA GLU A 26 3.78 -17.47 -14.89
C GLU A 26 2.95 -17.64 -13.61
N GLY A 27 3.62 -17.57 -12.46
CA GLY A 27 3.03 -17.70 -11.13
C GLY A 27 2.19 -16.49 -10.70
N ARG A 28 1.56 -16.62 -9.53
CA ARG A 28 0.88 -15.52 -8.84
C ARG A 28 1.55 -15.22 -7.49
N PRO A 29 1.53 -13.96 -7.02
CA PRO A 29 0.99 -12.76 -7.68
C PRO A 29 1.85 -12.28 -8.87
N ARG A 30 1.22 -11.68 -9.89
CA ARG A 30 1.92 -11.09 -11.04
C ARG A 30 2.39 -9.67 -10.68
N VAL A 31 3.55 -9.57 -10.05
CA VAL A 31 4.12 -8.28 -9.59
C VAL A 31 4.66 -7.42 -10.73
N GLN A 32 5.01 -8.04 -11.85
CA GLN A 32 5.55 -7.39 -13.04
C GLN A 32 4.49 -6.77 -13.96
N THR A 33 3.20 -6.87 -13.64
CA THR A 33 2.11 -6.35 -14.47
C THR A 33 0.96 -5.84 -13.61
N PRO A 34 0.67 -4.52 -13.64
CA PRO A 34 1.34 -3.48 -14.41
C PRO A 34 2.81 -3.24 -13.98
N PRO A 35 3.66 -2.61 -14.83
CA PRO A 35 5.06 -2.35 -14.49
C PRO A 35 5.26 -1.50 -13.23
N LEU A 36 4.42 -0.47 -13.03
CA LEU A 36 4.28 0.19 -11.74
C LEU A 36 3.19 -0.55 -10.96
N ASN A 37 3.59 -1.40 -10.02
CA ASN A 37 2.68 -2.36 -9.41
C ASN A 37 1.62 -1.70 -8.52
N HIS A 38 2.05 -0.81 -7.63
CA HIS A 38 1.20 -0.06 -6.72
C HIS A 38 1.87 1.24 -6.27
N LEU A 39 1.10 2.08 -5.58
CA LEU A 39 1.57 3.28 -4.89
C LEU A 39 1.35 3.12 -3.39
N GLY A 40 2.42 3.22 -2.60
CA GLY A 40 2.36 3.25 -1.14
C GLY A 40 2.15 4.67 -0.60
N LEU A 41 1.29 4.80 0.41
CA LEU A 41 1.02 6.03 1.14
C LEU A 41 1.24 5.80 2.64
N TRP A 42 2.03 6.67 3.26
CA TRP A 42 2.14 6.74 4.72
C TRP A 42 0.85 7.26 5.33
N ILE A 43 0.36 6.55 6.34
CA ILE A 43 -0.87 6.87 7.06
C ILE A 43 -0.57 6.96 8.56
N ASP A 44 -0.91 8.10 9.16
CA ASP A 44 -0.63 8.38 10.58
C ASP A 44 -1.35 7.42 11.53
N ASP A 45 -2.62 7.13 11.26
CA ASP A 45 -3.40 6.08 11.93
C ASP A 45 -4.09 5.21 10.87
N LEU A 46 -3.45 4.08 10.54
CA LEU A 46 -3.95 3.16 9.53
C LEU A 46 -5.31 2.57 9.90
N ARG A 47 -5.55 2.26 11.18
CA ARG A 47 -6.80 1.62 11.62
C ARG A 47 -7.97 2.59 11.49
N ALA A 48 -7.79 3.83 11.94
CA ALA A 48 -8.79 4.88 11.80
C ALA A 48 -9.07 5.19 10.32
N ALA A 49 -8.03 5.31 9.49
CA ALA A 49 -8.17 5.57 8.06
C ALA A 49 -8.93 4.44 7.35
N VAL A 50 -8.59 3.17 7.61
CA VAL A 50 -9.28 2.02 7.02
C VAL A 50 -10.74 1.98 7.43
N ALA A 51 -11.06 2.24 8.71
CA ALA A 51 -12.45 2.30 9.18
C ALA A 51 -13.24 3.40 8.46
N TRP A 52 -12.71 4.62 8.40
CA TRP A 52 -13.37 5.74 7.74
C TRP A 52 -13.55 5.50 6.23
N LEU A 53 -12.53 5.00 5.54
CA LEU A 53 -12.60 4.69 4.11
C LEU A 53 -13.63 3.58 3.81
N ALA A 54 -13.73 2.57 4.68
CA ALA A 54 -14.76 1.54 4.55
C ALA A 54 -16.18 2.14 4.64
N GLU A 55 -16.42 3.08 5.56
CA GLU A 55 -17.69 3.82 5.65
C GLU A 55 -17.98 4.65 4.40
N GLN A 56 -16.94 5.11 3.69
CA GLN A 56 -17.10 5.83 2.41
C GLN A 56 -17.38 4.90 1.21
N GLY A 57 -17.46 3.59 1.43
CA GLY A 57 -17.67 2.60 0.37
C GLY A 57 -16.42 2.30 -0.45
N VAL A 58 -15.23 2.44 0.14
CA VAL A 58 -13.96 2.04 -0.48
C VAL A 58 -13.80 0.53 -0.43
N ARG A 59 -13.47 -0.06 -1.58
CA ARG A 59 -13.18 -1.48 -1.71
C ARG A 59 -11.73 -1.76 -1.36
N PHE A 60 -11.53 -2.59 -0.35
CA PHE A 60 -10.22 -3.14 -0.02
C PHE A 60 -9.96 -4.46 -0.72
N THR A 61 -8.68 -4.77 -0.94
CA THR A 61 -8.26 -6.12 -1.31
C THR A 61 -8.44 -7.07 -0.11
N PRO A 62 -8.57 -8.39 -0.35
CA PRO A 62 -8.61 -9.37 0.74
C PRO A 62 -7.35 -9.32 1.63
N GLY A 63 -7.52 -9.64 2.91
CA GLY A 63 -6.41 -9.80 3.88
C GLY A 63 -6.36 -8.75 4.98
N GLY A 64 -7.09 -7.64 4.85
CA GLY A 64 -7.15 -6.60 5.88
C GLY A 64 -5.77 -6.00 6.22
N ILE A 65 -5.69 -5.39 7.41
CA ILE A 65 -4.44 -4.87 7.97
C ILE A 65 -3.55 -6.04 8.41
N ARG A 66 -2.33 -6.10 7.88
CA ARG A 66 -1.35 -7.15 8.14
C ARG A 66 0.09 -6.63 8.00
N PRO A 67 1.10 -7.32 8.52
CA PRO A 67 2.49 -6.94 8.28
C PRO A 67 2.86 -7.00 6.78
N GLY A 68 3.51 -5.95 6.29
CA GLY A 68 4.12 -5.85 4.95
C GLY A 68 5.59 -6.26 4.94
N ALA A 69 6.24 -6.19 3.77
CA ALA A 69 7.63 -6.63 3.57
C ALA A 69 8.64 -5.83 4.40
N ALA A 70 8.43 -4.52 4.54
CA ALA A 70 9.23 -3.63 5.38
C ALA A 70 8.94 -3.75 6.89
N GLY A 71 8.01 -4.63 7.30
CA GLY A 71 7.64 -4.84 8.71
C GLY A 71 6.61 -3.86 9.28
N TYR A 72 6.10 -2.93 8.47
CA TYR A 72 4.98 -2.05 8.84
C TYR A 72 3.63 -2.75 8.64
N ASP A 73 2.61 -2.30 9.36
CA ASP A 73 1.23 -2.72 9.08
C ASP A 73 0.75 -2.08 7.77
N VAL A 74 0.15 -2.88 6.89
CA VAL A 74 -0.32 -2.48 5.56
C VAL A 74 -1.74 -2.96 5.27
N CYS A 75 -2.47 -2.20 4.45
CA CYS A 75 -3.74 -2.59 3.85
C CYS A 75 -3.77 -2.07 2.40
N PHE A 76 -4.53 -2.69 1.50
CA PHE A 76 -4.56 -2.25 0.10
C PHE A 76 -5.97 -1.93 -0.36
N ILE A 77 -6.12 -0.80 -1.05
CA ILE A 77 -7.33 -0.42 -1.78
C ILE A 77 -7.31 -1.12 -3.13
N HIS A 78 -8.41 -1.78 -3.48
CA HIS A 78 -8.53 -2.46 -4.77
C HIS A 78 -8.60 -1.43 -5.91
N PRO A 79 -7.94 -1.67 -7.07
CA PRO A 79 -7.93 -0.70 -8.18
C PRO A 79 -9.32 -0.33 -8.71
N LYS A 80 -10.29 -1.22 -8.57
CA LYS A 80 -11.67 -1.06 -9.04
C LYS A 80 -12.66 -1.24 -7.90
N GLY A 81 -13.69 -0.41 -7.81
CA GLY A 81 -14.85 -0.69 -6.96
C GLY A 81 -15.63 -1.94 -7.39
N ASP A 82 -16.67 -2.26 -6.64
CA ASP A 82 -17.72 -3.24 -6.97
C ASP A 82 -19.09 -2.79 -6.44
N ASP A 83 -20.13 -3.62 -6.60
CA ASP A 83 -21.49 -3.27 -6.21
C ASP A 83 -21.66 -3.00 -4.71
N ALA A 84 -20.85 -3.64 -3.86
CA ALA A 84 -20.92 -3.48 -2.40
C ALA A 84 -20.06 -2.30 -1.91
N ALA A 85 -18.93 -2.07 -2.57
CA ALA A 85 -17.99 -0.99 -2.28
C ALA A 85 -17.62 -0.28 -3.60
N PRO A 86 -18.38 0.76 -4.00
CA PRO A 86 -18.30 1.33 -5.34
C PRO A 86 -17.02 2.12 -5.61
N ARG A 87 -16.23 2.47 -4.59
CA ARG A 87 -15.01 3.27 -4.75
C ARG A 87 -13.77 2.38 -4.75
N GLY A 88 -12.86 2.60 -5.69
CA GLY A 88 -11.56 1.94 -5.75
C GLY A 88 -10.42 2.95 -5.90
N GLY A 89 -9.22 2.46 -6.19
CA GLY A 89 -8.03 3.29 -6.44
C GLY A 89 -7.94 3.87 -7.87
N GLU A 90 -9.06 4.04 -8.58
CA GLU A 90 -9.12 4.60 -9.94
C GLU A 90 -8.15 3.94 -10.94
N GLY A 91 -8.02 2.61 -10.87
CA GLY A 91 -7.14 1.81 -11.71
C GLY A 91 -5.74 1.57 -11.13
N VAL A 92 -5.42 2.17 -9.98
CA VAL A 92 -4.15 1.99 -9.26
C VAL A 92 -4.37 1.12 -8.02
N LEU A 93 -3.49 0.13 -7.80
CA LEU A 93 -3.43 -0.55 -6.52
C LEU A 93 -2.76 0.41 -5.53
N ILE A 94 -3.45 0.78 -4.45
CA ILE A 94 -2.92 1.72 -3.46
C ILE A 94 -2.67 0.95 -2.17
N GLU A 95 -1.45 1.00 -1.70
CA GLU A 95 -1.06 0.48 -0.39
C GLU A 95 -1.13 1.60 0.65
N LEU A 96 -1.83 1.33 1.73
CA LEU A 96 -1.89 2.16 2.92
C LEU A 96 -0.95 1.56 3.96
N VAL A 97 0.08 2.28 4.33
CA VAL A 97 1.13 1.81 5.23
C VAL A 97 1.08 2.63 6.50
N GLN A 98 1.06 1.98 7.66
CA GLN A 98 1.19 2.66 8.94
C GLN A 98 2.55 3.39 8.99
N ALA A 99 2.50 4.71 9.07
CA ALA A 99 3.70 5.54 9.14
C ALA A 99 4.47 5.24 10.44
N PRO A 100 5.81 5.17 10.40
CA PRO A 100 6.60 5.05 11.60
C PRO A 100 6.57 6.36 12.42
N PRO A 101 6.79 6.31 13.75
CA PRO A 101 6.64 7.47 14.62
C PRO A 101 7.45 8.70 14.19
N GLU A 102 8.64 8.52 13.64
CA GLU A 102 9.49 9.60 13.16
C GLU A 102 8.97 10.30 11.89
N VAL A 103 8.22 9.57 11.04
CA VAL A 103 7.56 10.16 9.86
C VAL A 103 6.34 10.96 10.33
N ILE A 104 5.53 10.40 11.24
CA ILE A 104 4.37 11.09 11.83
C ILE A 104 4.83 12.36 12.56
N ALA A 105 5.87 12.29 13.39
CA ALA A 105 6.37 13.45 14.12
C ALA A 105 6.89 14.57 13.20
N ALA A 106 7.38 14.22 12.01
CA ALA A 106 7.92 15.18 11.05
C ALA A 106 6.87 15.73 10.08
N LEU A 107 5.89 14.92 9.66
CA LEU A 107 4.97 15.21 8.55
C LEU A 107 3.48 15.17 8.93
N GLY A 108 3.13 14.62 10.09
CA GLY A 108 1.76 14.42 10.53
C GLY A 108 1.04 15.73 10.84
N GLY A 109 -0.30 15.68 10.75
CA GLY A 109 -1.21 16.83 10.93
C GLY A 109 -2.15 16.71 12.13
#